data_AF-A0A9N8HNJ5-F1
#
_entry.id   AF-A0A9N8HNJ5-F1
#
_cell.length_a   1.000
_cell.length_b   1.000
_cell.length_c   1.000
_cell.angle_alpha   90.00
_cell.angle_beta   90.00
_cell.angle_gamma   90.00
#
_symmetry.space_group_name_H-M   'P 1'
#
loop_
_entity.id
_entity.type
_entity.pdbx_description
1 polymer ?
#
loop_
_entity_poly.entity_id
_entity_poly.type
_entity_poly.pdbx_seq_one_letter_code
_entity_poly.pdbx_strand_id
1 'polypeptide(L)'
;MGKKSKRTKAKANTRTTAPLEDLILECPENGWIQELSDAKKVAKETPTGKNSLRMAMAACKVRQWDSCLAAAKFGLSLLEPNDDETKKQLLLYQKWSNEELAKESQSMKHQRNTRDLIKEIKKEDVAIDYIQTEYETFDNLNLLQYSGILGDVALLEELVALGAAIDFPVLTRSTGTGTAPATMGSAPEGTTALTLLCATLAVGARVKKLPGGKSAKLQKVHQGILQCAMILVKSGANCSLVFGKPDRPPAASADPYHFAKLYGKSAQELAKISGNRDLIQAMKEFEDKEHKIANAFCRCGSRLPWKQCHAGDKLGQSPIYFDGDDGTTVYFRYSPLAPCCCKSGKTYWKCCWVKSSNPKYQDDATGELTGDRATRDQAVIQSLMNQIQVNADGTTTMFPAFEGMSGDEIRDSSASFIRSSGLSKVAEGANPKSKIMTWDPEVYAGCMERLDEFFYWNDIHWQLDKGELLKRVKEWNHALNQYCDDKGLQGRQREQIVQCHSASPYAPCANPECTAFESRAKEFGCCPKCKSVSYCSHNCQKSAWREHKKQCLNR
;
A
#
# COMPACT_ATOMS: atom_id res chain seq x y z
N MET A 1 -69.80 44.36 -21.62
CA MET A 1 -68.87 44.46 -20.47
C MET A 1 -68.57 43.05 -19.96
N GLY A 2 -67.34 42.56 -20.10
CA GLY A 2 -66.95 41.23 -19.61
C GLY A 2 -65.46 41.20 -19.32
N LYS A 3 -65.08 41.41 -18.04
CA LYS A 3 -63.68 41.45 -17.59
C LYS A 3 -63.13 40.02 -17.53
N LYS A 4 -62.20 39.69 -18.42
CA LYS A 4 -61.38 38.47 -18.34
C LYS A 4 -60.30 38.63 -17.26
N SER A 5 -60.42 37.85 -16.20
CA SER A 5 -59.41 37.72 -15.14
C SER A 5 -58.20 36.92 -15.65
N LYS A 6 -57.03 37.56 -15.73
CA LYS A 6 -55.75 36.91 -16.02
C LYS A 6 -55.21 36.28 -14.74
N ARG A 7 -55.21 34.95 -14.69
CA ARG A 7 -54.60 34.15 -13.61
C ARG A 7 -53.12 33.96 -13.92
N THR A 8 -52.25 34.74 -13.30
CA THR A 8 -50.80 34.57 -13.32
C THR A 8 -50.41 33.35 -12.48
N LYS A 9 -49.95 32.28 -13.12
CA LYS A 9 -49.28 31.16 -12.42
C LYS A 9 -47.89 31.63 -12.01
N ALA A 10 -47.68 31.83 -10.71
CA ALA A 10 -46.36 31.96 -10.13
C ALA A 10 -45.58 30.66 -10.39
N LYS A 11 -44.47 30.75 -11.14
CA LYS A 11 -43.48 29.67 -11.22
C LYS A 11 -42.84 29.55 -9.84
N ALA A 12 -43.03 28.40 -9.19
CA ALA A 12 -42.28 28.04 -8.01
C ALA A 12 -40.80 28.01 -8.39
N ASN A 13 -40.03 28.95 -7.84
CA ASN A 13 -38.58 28.94 -7.91
C ASN A 13 -38.09 27.77 -7.06
N THR A 14 -37.91 26.61 -7.68
CA THR A 14 -37.09 25.54 -7.12
C THR A 14 -35.67 26.06 -7.06
N ARG A 15 -35.31 26.63 -5.91
CA ARG A 15 -33.96 27.01 -5.57
C ARG A 15 -33.17 25.72 -5.42
N THR A 16 -32.62 25.24 -6.53
CA THR A 16 -31.64 24.15 -6.57
C THR A 16 -30.49 24.59 -5.68
N THR A 17 -30.34 23.96 -4.52
CA THR A 17 -29.14 24.06 -3.69
C THR A 17 -27.97 23.62 -4.57
N ALA A 18 -26.99 24.50 -4.81
CA ALA A 18 -25.77 24.14 -5.52
C ALA A 18 -25.17 22.89 -4.87
N PRO A 19 -24.70 21.90 -5.66
CA PRO A 19 -24.02 20.72 -5.13
C PRO A 19 -22.87 21.14 -4.20
N LEU A 20 -22.69 20.46 -3.07
CA LEU A 20 -21.63 20.78 -2.11
C LEU A 20 -20.20 20.64 -2.71
N GLU A 21 -20.11 20.02 -3.89
CA GLU A 21 -18.92 19.95 -4.73
C GLU A 21 -18.40 21.35 -5.13
N ASP A 22 -19.27 22.36 -5.17
CA ASP A 22 -18.91 23.75 -5.52
C ASP A 22 -18.39 24.58 -4.33
N LEU A 23 -18.49 24.08 -3.09
CA LEU A 23 -17.74 24.64 -1.96
C LEU A 23 -16.29 24.16 -2.07
N ILE A 24 -15.57 24.80 -2.99
CA ILE A 24 -14.13 24.65 -3.21
C ILE A 24 -13.42 25.20 -1.97
N LEU A 25 -13.27 24.35 -0.96
CA LEU A 25 -12.36 24.57 0.13
C LEU A 25 -10.99 24.05 -0.30
N GLU A 26 -9.97 24.88 -0.11
CA GLU A 26 -8.58 24.46 -0.30
C GLU A 26 -8.31 23.21 0.53
N CYS A 27 -7.68 22.21 -0.08
CA CYS A 27 -7.30 21.00 0.62
C CYS A 27 -6.31 21.36 1.75
N PRO A 28 -6.53 20.88 2.99
CA PRO A 28 -5.56 21.06 4.06
C PRO A 28 -4.18 20.56 3.65
N GLU A 29 -3.11 21.23 4.08
CA GLU A 29 -1.71 20.84 3.76
C GLU A 29 -1.42 19.38 4.09
N ASN A 30 -1.96 18.88 5.20
CA ASN A 30 -1.76 17.51 5.66
C ASN A 30 -2.84 16.52 5.17
N GLY A 31 -3.69 16.93 4.23
CA GLY A 31 -4.79 16.13 3.72
C GLY A 31 -5.97 15.99 4.69
N TRP A 32 -7.10 15.55 4.16
CA TRP A 32 -8.37 15.52 4.92
C TRP A 32 -8.40 14.49 6.06
N ILE A 33 -7.62 13.40 5.98
CA ILE A 33 -7.57 12.40 7.06
C ILE A 33 -6.85 12.96 8.30
N GLN A 34 -5.70 13.60 8.10
CA GLN A 34 -4.97 14.21 9.21
C GLN A 34 -5.78 15.39 9.78
N GLU A 35 -6.37 16.20 8.89
CA GLU A 35 -7.28 17.28 9.28
C GLU A 35 -8.44 16.78 10.15
N LEU A 36 -9.05 15.65 9.81
CA LEU A 36 -10.10 15.07 10.67
C LEU A 36 -9.56 14.66 12.05
N SER A 37 -8.36 14.07 12.10
CA SER A 37 -7.72 13.70 13.37
C SER A 37 -7.43 14.92 14.23
N ASP A 38 -6.87 15.97 13.63
CA ASP A 38 -6.52 17.22 14.31
C ASP A 38 -7.78 17.98 14.74
N ALA A 39 -8.78 18.06 13.88
CA ALA A 39 -10.08 18.67 14.22
C ALA A 39 -10.78 17.91 15.36
N LYS A 40 -10.72 16.57 15.39
CA LYS A 40 -11.21 15.76 16.51
C LYS A 40 -10.48 16.08 17.82
N LYS A 41 -9.16 16.24 17.77
CA LYS A 41 -8.34 16.60 18.94
C LYS A 41 -8.69 18.00 19.45
N VAL A 42 -8.72 18.99 18.57
CA VAL A 42 -9.03 20.40 18.90
C VAL A 42 -10.46 20.54 19.42
N ALA A 43 -11.45 19.86 18.80
CA ALA A 43 -12.83 19.91 19.28
C ALA A 43 -13.00 19.27 20.68
N LYS A 44 -12.13 18.32 21.05
CA LYS A 44 -12.10 17.72 22.39
C LYS A 44 -11.45 18.64 23.42
N GLU A 45 -10.37 19.32 23.05
CA GLU A 45 -9.63 20.24 23.93
C GLU A 45 -10.38 21.56 24.13
N THR A 46 -10.98 22.09 23.07
CA THR A 46 -11.68 23.38 23.05
C THR A 46 -13.04 23.23 22.33
N PRO A 47 -14.09 22.76 23.02
CA PRO A 47 -15.38 22.50 22.40
C PRO A 47 -16.10 23.81 22.04
N THR A 48 -16.10 24.15 20.74
CA THR A 48 -16.83 25.30 20.19
C THR A 48 -17.64 24.88 18.95
N GLY A 49 -18.66 25.67 18.59
CA GLY A 49 -19.41 25.47 17.35
C GLY A 49 -18.51 25.45 16.10
N LYS A 50 -17.52 26.36 16.04
CA LYS A 50 -16.55 26.45 14.93
C LYS A 50 -15.61 25.25 14.84
N ASN A 51 -15.10 24.76 15.97
CA ASN A 51 -14.25 23.56 15.99
C ASN A 51 -15.04 22.30 15.60
N SER A 52 -16.30 22.22 16.02
CA SER A 52 -17.21 21.15 15.59
C SER A 52 -17.56 21.24 14.10
N LEU A 53 -17.72 22.44 13.55
CA LEU A 53 -17.93 22.65 12.11
C LEU A 53 -16.71 22.18 11.31
N ARG A 54 -15.50 22.53 11.74
CA ARG A 54 -14.24 22.03 11.15
C ARG A 54 -14.19 20.50 11.16
N MET A 55 -14.54 19.86 12.29
CA MET A 55 -14.62 18.41 12.39
C MET A 55 -15.69 17.80 11.47
N ALA A 56 -16.89 18.40 11.41
CA ALA A 56 -17.98 17.94 10.53
C ALA A 56 -17.58 18.02 9.06
N MET A 57 -16.99 19.14 8.65
CA MET A 57 -16.48 19.36 7.30
C MET A 57 -15.41 18.33 6.91
N ALA A 58 -14.41 18.10 7.78
CA ALA A 58 -13.37 17.11 7.51
C ALA A 58 -13.96 15.69 7.44
N ALA A 59 -14.86 15.33 8.37
CA ALA A 59 -15.53 14.03 8.38
C ALA A 59 -16.38 13.82 7.13
N CYS A 60 -17.05 14.87 6.65
CA CYS A 60 -17.82 14.88 5.43
C CYS A 60 -16.94 14.62 4.20
N LYS A 61 -15.80 15.32 4.08
CA LYS A 61 -14.87 15.15 2.95
C LYS A 61 -14.23 13.76 2.90
N VAL A 62 -14.02 13.11 4.05
CA VAL A 62 -13.58 11.69 4.11
C VAL A 62 -14.73 10.69 4.23
N ARG A 63 -15.98 11.14 4.09
CA ARG A 63 -17.20 10.32 4.08
C ARG A 63 -17.43 9.48 5.35
N GLN A 64 -16.93 9.93 6.49
CA GLN A 64 -17.29 9.36 7.80
C GLN A 64 -18.60 9.97 8.29
N TRP A 65 -19.73 9.56 7.69
CA TRP A 65 -21.04 10.18 7.91
C TRP A 65 -21.52 10.16 9.36
N ASP A 66 -21.25 9.09 10.11
CA ASP A 66 -21.54 9.05 11.54
C ASP A 66 -20.74 10.10 12.33
N SER A 67 -19.44 10.24 12.02
CA SER A 67 -18.59 11.27 12.64
C SER A 67 -19.05 12.67 12.24
N CYS A 68 -19.45 12.86 10.98
CA CYS A 68 -19.96 14.12 10.47
C CYS A 68 -21.28 14.51 11.17
N LEU A 69 -22.22 13.57 11.28
CA LEU A 69 -23.49 13.77 11.96
C LEU A 69 -23.30 14.07 13.45
N ALA A 70 -22.41 13.32 14.12
CA ALA A 70 -22.08 13.53 15.53
C ALA A 70 -21.46 14.91 15.76
N ALA A 71 -20.47 15.28 14.94
CA ALA A 71 -19.84 16.60 15.00
C ALA A 71 -20.84 17.72 14.73
N ALA A 72 -21.71 17.57 13.73
CA ALA A 72 -22.72 18.56 13.38
C ALA A 72 -23.71 18.80 14.52
N LYS A 73 -24.24 17.72 15.13
CA LYS A 73 -25.14 17.77 16.29
C LYS A 73 -24.47 18.42 17.50
N PHE A 74 -23.23 18.01 17.80
CA PHE A 74 -22.47 18.56 18.90
C PHE A 74 -22.19 20.05 18.71
N GLY A 75 -21.77 20.46 17.51
CA GLY A 75 -21.57 21.86 17.16
C GLY A 75 -22.81 22.71 17.35
N LEU A 76 -23.98 22.24 16.90
CA LEU A 76 -25.25 22.94 17.07
C LEU A 76 -25.62 23.16 18.54
N SER A 77 -25.22 22.26 19.44
CA SER A 77 -25.46 22.41 20.88
C SER A 77 -24.53 23.42 21.58
N LEU A 78 -23.46 23.84 20.91
CA LEU A 78 -22.42 24.74 21.43
C LEU A 78 -22.51 26.16 20.86
N LEU A 79 -23.51 26.47 20.04
CA LEU A 79 -23.61 27.77 19.37
C LEU A 79 -24.27 28.82 20.26
N GLU A 80 -23.60 29.96 20.36
CA GLU A 80 -24.19 31.18 20.88
C GLU A 80 -25.28 31.71 19.92
N PRO A 81 -26.28 32.47 20.41
CA PRO A 81 -27.40 32.97 19.59
C PRO A 81 -27.01 33.78 18.35
N ASN A 82 -25.78 34.30 18.30
CA ASN A 82 -25.34 35.25 17.27
C ASN A 82 -24.48 34.62 16.14
N ASP A 83 -24.20 33.31 16.17
CA ASP A 83 -23.36 32.64 15.15
C ASP A 83 -24.19 31.94 14.06
N ASP A 84 -24.95 32.74 13.31
CA ASP A 84 -25.93 32.26 12.31
C ASP A 84 -25.30 31.50 11.13
N GLU A 85 -24.10 31.89 10.70
CA GLU A 85 -23.44 31.26 9.55
C GLU A 85 -22.90 29.86 9.93
N THR A 86 -22.24 29.73 11.08
CA THR A 86 -21.77 28.41 11.57
C THR A 86 -22.97 27.47 11.78
N LYS A 87 -24.08 28.00 12.33
CA LYS A 87 -25.34 27.26 12.50
C LYS A 87 -25.88 26.73 11.19
N LYS A 88 -25.95 27.59 10.17
CA LYS A 88 -26.44 27.22 8.83
C LYS A 88 -25.59 26.12 8.20
N GLN A 89 -24.26 26.20 8.32
CA GLN A 89 -23.36 25.17 7.77
C GLN A 89 -23.46 23.85 8.54
N LEU A 90 -23.54 23.87 9.87
CA LEU A 90 -23.74 22.66 10.67
C LEU A 90 -25.07 21.97 10.36
N LEU A 91 -26.17 22.73 10.19
CA LEU A 91 -27.47 22.19 9.76
C LEU A 91 -27.38 21.54 8.37
N LEU A 92 -26.60 22.13 7.45
CA LEU A 92 -26.36 21.55 6.13
C LEU A 92 -25.64 20.20 6.22
N TYR A 93 -24.54 20.13 6.98
CA TYR A 93 -23.80 18.87 7.19
C TYR A 93 -24.64 17.82 7.94
N GLN A 94 -25.45 18.23 8.91
CA GLN A 94 -26.38 17.35 9.62
C GLN A 94 -27.41 16.75 8.66
N LYS A 95 -28.07 17.59 7.84
CA LYS A 95 -29.05 17.16 6.85
C LYS A 95 -28.43 16.18 5.86
N TRP A 96 -27.26 16.53 5.32
CA TRP A 96 -26.59 15.69 4.33
C TRP A 96 -26.18 14.33 4.92
N SER A 97 -25.59 14.32 6.12
CA SER A 97 -25.21 13.06 6.77
C SER A 97 -26.41 12.17 7.03
N ASN A 98 -27.56 12.74 7.42
CA ASN A 98 -28.80 11.97 7.56
C ASN A 98 -29.28 11.37 6.24
N GLU A 99 -29.20 12.12 5.13
CA GLU A 99 -29.58 11.64 3.80
C GLU A 99 -28.68 10.49 3.34
N GLU A 100 -27.36 10.59 3.54
CA GLU A 100 -26.40 9.52 3.20
C GLU A 100 -26.59 8.29 4.10
N LEU A 101 -26.72 8.46 5.41
CA LEU A 101 -26.98 7.34 6.34
C LEU A 101 -28.33 6.66 6.05
N ALA A 102 -29.34 7.41 5.58
CA ALA A 102 -30.61 6.85 5.15
C ALA A 102 -30.46 6.03 3.85
N LYS A 103 -29.65 6.50 2.89
CA LYS A 103 -29.33 5.74 1.67
C LYS A 103 -28.60 4.44 2.02
N GLU A 104 -27.62 4.50 2.92
CA GLU A 104 -26.91 3.31 3.42
C GLU A 104 -27.86 2.33 4.11
N SER A 105 -28.75 2.85 4.97
CA SER A 105 -29.75 2.04 5.68
C SER A 105 -30.78 1.40 4.73
N GLN A 106 -31.11 2.05 3.62
CA GLN A 106 -31.96 1.46 2.57
C GLN A 106 -31.21 0.38 1.77
N SER A 107 -29.93 0.57 1.48
CA SER A 107 -29.07 -0.48 0.88
C SER A 107 -28.97 -1.71 1.80
N MET A 108 -28.88 -1.47 3.11
CA MET A 108 -28.71 -2.52 4.13
C MET A 108 -29.81 -3.58 4.19
N LYS A 109 -31.06 -3.26 3.80
CA LYS A 109 -32.17 -4.22 3.89
C LYS A 109 -32.07 -5.38 2.90
N HIS A 110 -31.16 -5.33 1.93
CA HIS A 110 -30.93 -6.42 0.96
C HIS A 110 -29.60 -7.18 1.15
N GLN A 111 -28.78 -6.84 2.15
CA GLN A 111 -27.37 -7.29 2.21
C GLN A 111 -26.88 -7.74 3.59
N ARG A 112 -27.75 -8.30 4.45
CA ARG A 112 -27.30 -8.85 5.75
C ARG A 112 -26.17 -9.88 5.56
N ASN A 113 -26.32 -10.78 4.60
CA ASN A 113 -25.34 -11.84 4.34
C ASN A 113 -23.98 -11.29 3.90
N THR A 114 -23.94 -10.30 2.99
CA THR A 114 -22.68 -9.74 2.49
C THR A 114 -21.92 -8.93 3.55
N ARG A 115 -22.63 -8.22 4.44
CA ARG A 115 -21.96 -7.49 5.53
C ARG A 115 -21.48 -8.38 6.65
N ASP A 116 -22.23 -9.44 6.97
CA ASP A 116 -21.76 -10.42 7.94
C ASP A 116 -20.53 -11.17 7.40
N LEU A 117 -20.51 -11.49 6.10
CA LEU A 117 -19.32 -11.98 5.41
C LEU A 117 -18.15 -10.99 5.49
N ILE A 118 -18.36 -9.67 5.29
CA ILE A 118 -17.27 -8.67 5.47
C ILE A 118 -16.76 -8.63 6.91
N LYS A 119 -17.64 -8.77 7.91
CA LYS A 119 -17.21 -8.84 9.32
C LYS A 119 -16.38 -10.09 9.58
N GLU A 120 -16.76 -11.21 9.00
CA GLU A 120 -16.01 -12.47 9.07
C GLU A 120 -14.64 -12.34 8.38
N ILE A 121 -14.59 -11.76 7.18
CA ILE A 121 -13.33 -11.46 6.46
C ILE A 121 -12.40 -10.61 7.34
N LYS A 122 -12.93 -9.54 7.95
CA LYS A 122 -12.18 -8.66 8.87
C LYS A 122 -11.65 -9.39 10.10
N LYS A 123 -12.28 -10.50 10.51
CA LYS A 123 -11.92 -11.29 11.69
C LYS A 123 -10.93 -12.40 11.35
N GLU A 124 -11.07 -13.03 10.19
CA GLU A 124 -10.39 -14.27 9.82
C GLU A 124 -9.19 -14.06 8.88
N ASP A 125 -8.90 -12.82 8.48
CA ASP A 125 -7.75 -12.46 7.62
C ASP A 125 -7.78 -13.21 6.27
N VAL A 126 -8.99 -13.39 5.74
CA VAL A 126 -9.23 -14.11 4.47
C VAL A 126 -8.93 -13.18 3.29
N ALA A 127 -8.25 -13.72 2.27
CA ALA A 127 -8.03 -13.02 1.01
C ALA A 127 -9.35 -12.76 0.30
N ILE A 128 -9.78 -11.50 0.29
CA ILE A 128 -11.14 -11.09 -0.13
C ILE A 128 -11.40 -11.41 -1.61
N ASP A 129 -10.33 -11.37 -2.43
CA ASP A 129 -10.39 -11.55 -3.88
C ASP A 129 -10.79 -12.97 -4.30
N TYR A 130 -10.54 -13.95 -3.41
CA TYR A 130 -10.86 -15.36 -3.63
C TYR A 130 -12.28 -15.75 -3.20
N ILE A 131 -13.01 -14.83 -2.58
CA ILE A 131 -14.37 -15.11 -2.09
C ILE A 131 -15.35 -14.95 -3.24
N GLN A 132 -15.89 -16.08 -3.69
CA GLN A 132 -16.86 -16.14 -4.77
C GLN A 132 -18.29 -15.97 -4.24
N THR A 133 -19.13 -15.30 -5.03
CA THR A 133 -20.55 -15.10 -4.77
C THR A 133 -21.34 -15.23 -6.06
N GLU A 134 -22.60 -15.64 -5.89
CA GLU A 134 -23.56 -15.80 -6.97
C GLU A 134 -24.34 -14.49 -7.18
N TYR A 135 -24.62 -14.17 -8.43
CA TYR A 135 -25.51 -13.11 -8.88
C TYR A 135 -26.36 -13.68 -10.03
N GLU A 136 -27.60 -13.25 -10.22
CA GLU A 136 -28.59 -13.81 -11.17
C GLU A 136 -28.04 -14.47 -12.46
N THR A 137 -27.03 -13.87 -13.10
CA THR A 137 -26.38 -14.36 -14.33
C THR A 137 -25.06 -15.11 -14.15
N PHE A 138 -24.38 -14.94 -13.02
CA PHE A 138 -23.00 -15.38 -12.78
C PHE A 138 -22.84 -16.07 -11.43
N ASP A 139 -22.20 -17.23 -11.40
CA ASP A 139 -22.00 -18.03 -10.18
C ASP A 139 -20.60 -17.93 -9.55
N ASN A 140 -19.69 -17.17 -10.16
CA ASN A 140 -18.27 -17.16 -9.81
C ASN A 140 -17.67 -15.75 -9.66
N LEU A 141 -18.50 -14.75 -9.34
CA LEU A 141 -18.02 -13.38 -9.16
C LEU A 141 -17.27 -13.25 -7.83
N ASN A 142 -16.15 -12.53 -7.82
CA ASN A 142 -15.58 -12.08 -6.54
C ASN A 142 -16.43 -10.94 -5.93
N LEU A 143 -16.19 -10.61 -4.66
CA LEU A 143 -16.96 -9.58 -3.95
C LEU A 143 -16.89 -8.20 -4.62
N LEU A 144 -15.74 -7.84 -5.20
CA LEU A 144 -15.57 -6.55 -5.87
C LEU A 144 -16.43 -6.48 -7.14
N GLN A 145 -16.41 -7.52 -7.97
CA GLN A 145 -17.25 -7.66 -9.16
C GLN A 145 -18.74 -7.66 -8.81
N TYR A 146 -19.12 -8.41 -7.77
CA TYR A 146 -20.49 -8.49 -7.27
C TYR A 146 -21.02 -7.14 -6.79
N SER A 147 -20.25 -6.41 -5.98
CA SER A 147 -20.63 -5.08 -5.52
C SER A 147 -20.81 -4.10 -6.68
N GLY A 148 -19.91 -4.17 -7.66
CA GLY A 148 -19.99 -3.39 -8.88
C GLY A 148 -21.27 -3.68 -9.67
N ILE A 149 -21.58 -4.96 -9.96
CA ILE A 149 -22.72 -5.32 -10.82
C ILE A 149 -24.07 -5.02 -10.16
N LEU A 150 -24.14 -5.05 -8.83
CA LEU A 150 -25.30 -4.54 -8.08
C LEU A 150 -25.45 -3.01 -8.17
N GLY A 151 -24.39 -2.30 -8.54
CA GLY A 151 -24.29 -0.86 -8.41
C GLY A 151 -24.25 -0.40 -6.96
N ASP A 152 -23.76 -1.24 -6.04
CA ASP A 152 -23.56 -0.86 -4.64
C ASP A 152 -22.20 -0.20 -4.46
N VAL A 153 -22.24 1.13 -4.57
CA VAL A 153 -21.05 1.97 -4.52
C VAL A 153 -20.40 1.93 -3.14
N ALA A 154 -21.18 1.84 -2.06
CA ALA A 154 -20.66 1.84 -0.70
C ALA A 154 -19.91 0.53 -0.41
N LEU A 155 -20.47 -0.60 -0.85
CA LEU A 155 -19.82 -1.90 -0.73
C LEU A 155 -18.52 -1.97 -1.53
N LEU A 156 -18.53 -1.50 -2.79
CA LEU A 156 -17.32 -1.45 -3.62
C LEU A 156 -16.21 -0.65 -2.94
N GLU A 157 -16.54 0.53 -2.40
CA GLU A 157 -15.57 1.37 -1.68
C GLU A 157 -15.04 0.70 -0.42
N GLU A 158 -15.90 0.01 0.34
CA GLU A 158 -15.48 -0.75 1.51
C GLU A 158 -14.51 -1.88 1.13
N LEU A 159 -14.76 -2.58 0.03
CA LEU A 159 -13.88 -3.65 -0.47
C LEU A 159 -12.54 -3.09 -0.95
N VAL A 160 -12.53 -1.98 -1.70
CA VAL A 160 -11.29 -1.28 -2.07
C VAL A 160 -10.53 -0.79 -0.81
N ALA A 161 -11.26 -0.30 0.20
CA ALA A 161 -10.71 0.09 1.51
C ALA A 161 -10.18 -1.08 2.35
N LEU A 162 -10.60 -2.30 2.04
CA LEU A 162 -10.06 -3.52 2.63
C LEU A 162 -8.86 -4.07 1.86
N GLY A 163 -8.50 -3.48 0.72
CA GLY A 163 -7.46 -3.99 -0.15
C GLY A 163 -7.98 -5.13 -1.01
N ALA A 164 -9.08 -4.90 -1.74
CA ALA A 164 -9.38 -5.71 -2.90
C ALA A 164 -8.40 -5.38 -4.02
N ALA A 165 -7.91 -6.40 -4.72
CA ALA A 165 -7.15 -6.25 -5.94
C ALA A 165 -8.10 -5.83 -7.07
N ILE A 166 -7.94 -4.60 -7.57
CA ILE A 166 -8.96 -3.96 -8.41
C ILE A 166 -9.04 -4.53 -9.83
N ASP A 167 -7.96 -5.18 -10.28
CA ASP A 167 -7.85 -5.85 -11.57
C ASP A 167 -7.87 -7.39 -11.42
N PHE A 168 -8.29 -7.91 -10.27
CA PHE A 168 -8.32 -9.35 -10.03
C PHE A 168 -9.36 -10.01 -10.94
N PRO A 169 -8.96 -11.04 -11.70
CA PRO A 169 -9.84 -11.68 -12.66
C PRO A 169 -10.88 -12.55 -11.95
N VAL A 170 -11.98 -12.83 -12.65
CA VAL A 170 -12.89 -13.92 -12.33
C VAL A 170 -12.09 -15.22 -12.26
N LEU A 171 -12.26 -15.97 -11.17
CA LEU A 171 -11.64 -17.29 -11.02
C LEU A 171 -12.44 -18.35 -11.78
N THR A 172 -11.69 -19.20 -12.49
CA THR A 172 -12.23 -20.38 -13.16
C THR A 172 -12.78 -21.33 -12.10
N ARG A 173 -14.06 -21.69 -12.20
CA ARG A 173 -14.68 -22.59 -11.25
C ARG A 173 -13.95 -23.93 -11.34
N SER A 174 -13.31 -24.36 -10.24
CA SER A 174 -12.88 -25.76 -10.13
C SER A 174 -14.12 -26.61 -10.37
N THR A 175 -14.02 -27.57 -11.29
CA THR A 175 -15.10 -28.41 -11.85
C THR A 175 -15.82 -29.31 -10.83
N GLY A 176 -15.78 -28.95 -9.55
CA GLY A 176 -16.52 -29.55 -8.46
C GLY A 176 -18.01 -29.61 -8.77
N THR A 177 -18.59 -30.77 -8.52
CA THR A 177 -19.90 -31.31 -8.88
C THR A 177 -21.11 -30.58 -8.27
N GLY A 178 -21.02 -29.26 -8.09
CA GLY A 178 -22.08 -28.45 -7.50
C GLY A 178 -23.31 -28.34 -8.41
N THR A 179 -24.48 -28.57 -7.83
CA THR A 179 -25.81 -28.48 -8.44
C THR A 179 -26.25 -27.04 -8.71
N ALA A 180 -25.41 -26.22 -9.35
CA ALA A 180 -25.83 -24.87 -9.73
C ALA A 180 -27.01 -24.95 -10.70
N PRO A 181 -27.98 -24.02 -10.63
CA PRO A 181 -29.11 -24.00 -11.56
C PRO A 181 -28.60 -23.95 -12.99
N ALA A 182 -29.18 -24.74 -13.89
CA ALA A 182 -28.78 -24.80 -15.31
C ALA A 182 -28.89 -23.45 -16.05
N THR A 183 -29.49 -22.44 -15.42
CA THR A 183 -29.69 -21.09 -15.96
C THR A 183 -28.56 -20.12 -15.63
N MET A 184 -27.70 -20.42 -14.65
CA MET A 184 -26.58 -19.55 -14.29
C MET A 184 -25.34 -19.94 -15.09
N GLY A 185 -24.71 -18.95 -15.73
CA GLY A 185 -23.42 -19.12 -16.38
C GLY A 185 -22.29 -18.76 -15.43
N SER A 186 -21.06 -19.13 -15.80
CA SER A 186 -19.87 -18.54 -15.18
C SER A 186 -19.47 -17.28 -15.96
N ALA A 187 -19.05 -16.24 -15.24
CA ALA A 187 -18.44 -15.09 -15.87
C ALA A 187 -17.15 -15.52 -16.59
N PRO A 188 -16.82 -14.90 -17.74
CA PRO A 188 -15.67 -15.32 -18.54
C PRO A 188 -14.34 -15.20 -17.79
N GLU A 189 -13.43 -16.14 -18.04
CA GLU A 189 -12.07 -16.08 -17.49
C GLU A 189 -11.36 -14.78 -17.91
N GLY A 190 -10.54 -14.23 -17.01
CA GLY A 190 -9.82 -12.96 -17.23
C GLY A 190 -10.70 -11.70 -17.09
N THR A 191 -12.00 -11.84 -16.85
CA THR A 191 -12.90 -10.70 -16.59
C THR A 191 -12.54 -10.03 -15.27
N THR A 192 -12.16 -8.76 -15.29
CA THR A 192 -12.02 -7.94 -14.07
C THR A 192 -13.31 -7.23 -13.69
N ALA A 193 -13.35 -6.63 -12.49
CA ALA A 193 -14.48 -5.80 -12.09
C ALA A 193 -14.76 -4.69 -13.13
N LEU A 194 -13.74 -3.93 -13.56
CA LEU A 194 -13.94 -2.83 -14.51
C LEU A 194 -14.50 -3.31 -15.86
N THR A 195 -13.96 -4.39 -16.43
CA THR A 195 -14.43 -4.93 -17.72
C THR A 195 -15.88 -5.41 -17.64
N LEU A 196 -16.25 -6.09 -16.54
CA LEU A 196 -17.62 -6.54 -16.30
C LEU A 196 -18.61 -5.36 -16.21
N LEU A 197 -18.26 -4.29 -15.49
CA LEU A 197 -19.12 -3.12 -15.37
C LEU A 197 -19.29 -2.39 -16.70
N CYS A 198 -18.21 -2.23 -17.47
CA CYS A 198 -18.27 -1.61 -18.79
C CYS A 198 -19.13 -2.44 -19.76
N ALA A 199 -19.00 -3.77 -19.74
CA ALA A 199 -19.84 -4.67 -20.52
C ALA A 199 -21.32 -4.56 -20.12
N THR A 200 -21.61 -4.52 -18.82
CA THR A 200 -22.97 -4.37 -18.29
C THR A 200 -23.60 -3.03 -18.69
N LEU A 201 -22.84 -1.94 -18.63
CA LEU A 201 -23.27 -0.61 -19.11
C LEU A 201 -23.56 -0.62 -20.62
N ALA A 202 -22.73 -1.32 -21.41
CA ALA A 202 -22.93 -1.46 -22.85
C ALA A 202 -24.21 -2.24 -23.20
N VAL A 203 -24.51 -3.32 -22.46
CA VAL A 203 -25.80 -4.03 -22.56
C VAL A 203 -26.95 -3.09 -22.17
N GLY A 204 -26.83 -2.40 -21.04
CA GLY A 204 -27.83 -1.46 -20.53
C GLY A 204 -28.18 -0.35 -21.53
N ALA A 205 -27.19 0.18 -22.25
CA ALA A 205 -27.39 1.17 -23.30
C ALA A 205 -28.24 0.64 -24.47
N ARG A 206 -28.17 -0.66 -24.77
CA ARG A 206 -29.02 -1.31 -25.79
C ARG A 206 -30.42 -1.58 -25.25
N VAL A 207 -30.53 -2.09 -24.03
CA VAL A 207 -31.83 -2.37 -23.39
C VAL A 207 -32.66 -1.11 -23.24
N LYS A 208 -32.04 0.05 -22.95
CA LYS A 208 -32.72 1.36 -22.89
C LYS A 208 -33.41 1.76 -24.20
N LYS A 209 -32.98 1.21 -25.34
CA LYS A 209 -33.60 1.46 -26.66
C LYS A 209 -34.82 0.57 -26.91
N LEU A 210 -35.00 -0.50 -26.14
CA LEU A 210 -36.14 -1.40 -26.26
C LEU A 210 -37.39 -0.84 -25.54
N PRO A 211 -38.60 -1.15 -26.04
CA PRO A 211 -39.84 -0.88 -25.31
C PRO A 211 -39.78 -1.52 -23.90
N GLY A 212 -39.95 -0.72 -22.84
CA GLY A 212 -39.87 -1.19 -21.45
C GLY A 212 -38.51 -0.99 -20.75
N GLY A 213 -37.46 -0.60 -21.48
CA GLY A 213 -36.11 -0.37 -20.92
C GLY A 213 -35.96 0.85 -19.98
N LYS A 214 -37.05 1.55 -19.66
CA LYS A 214 -37.07 2.80 -18.87
C LYS A 214 -37.53 2.61 -17.42
N SER A 215 -37.45 1.40 -16.88
CA SER A 215 -37.78 1.17 -15.45
C SER A 215 -36.89 2.03 -14.54
N ALA A 216 -37.50 2.78 -13.63
CA ALA A 216 -36.78 3.61 -12.67
C ALA A 216 -35.81 2.79 -11.79
N LYS A 217 -36.18 1.54 -11.47
CA LYS A 217 -35.31 0.60 -10.73
C LYS A 217 -34.05 0.27 -11.54
N LEU A 218 -34.21 -0.04 -12.82
CA LEU A 218 -33.09 -0.35 -13.72
C LEU A 218 -32.18 0.86 -13.94
N GLN A 219 -32.76 2.06 -14.05
CA GLN A 219 -31.98 3.30 -14.15
C GLN A 219 -31.14 3.55 -12.90
N LYS A 220 -31.71 3.30 -11.70
CA LYS A 220 -30.97 3.44 -10.42
C LYS A 220 -29.78 2.48 -10.36
N VAL A 221 -29.98 1.21 -10.69
CA VAL A 221 -28.89 0.20 -10.72
C VAL A 221 -27.83 0.60 -11.75
N HIS A 222 -28.24 0.96 -12.96
CA HIS A 222 -27.32 1.41 -14.01
C HIS A 222 -26.50 2.65 -13.60
N GLN A 223 -27.08 3.57 -12.83
CA GLN A 223 -26.36 4.72 -12.30
C GLN A 223 -25.33 4.29 -11.24
N GLY A 224 -25.67 3.34 -10.37
CA GLY A 224 -24.75 2.73 -9.42
C GLY A 224 -23.56 2.06 -10.12
N ILE A 225 -23.83 1.23 -11.14
CA ILE A 225 -22.80 0.56 -11.95
C ILE A 225 -21.86 1.60 -12.59
N LEU A 226 -22.40 2.68 -13.15
CA LEU A 226 -21.60 3.77 -13.73
C LEU A 226 -20.67 4.40 -12.69
N GLN A 227 -21.18 4.68 -11.49
CA GLN A 227 -20.38 5.22 -10.40
C GLN A 227 -19.29 4.25 -9.94
N CYS A 228 -19.60 2.96 -9.82
CA CYS A 228 -18.62 1.93 -9.49
C CYS A 228 -17.49 1.86 -10.54
N ALA A 229 -17.83 1.88 -11.84
CA ALA A 229 -16.85 1.87 -12.91
C ALA A 229 -15.94 3.12 -12.86
N MET A 230 -16.52 4.30 -12.63
CA MET A 230 -15.75 5.54 -12.47
C MET A 230 -14.79 5.48 -11.27
N ILE A 231 -15.21 4.89 -10.15
CA ILE A 231 -14.35 4.71 -8.97
C ILE A 231 -13.18 3.80 -9.30
N LEU A 232 -13.41 2.65 -9.95
CA LEU A 232 -12.33 1.74 -10.33
C LEU A 232 -11.30 2.41 -11.25
N VAL A 233 -11.75 3.13 -12.29
CA VAL A 233 -10.86 3.91 -13.18
C VAL A 233 -10.04 4.90 -12.36
N LYS A 234 -10.71 5.68 -11.50
CA LYS A 234 -10.02 6.67 -10.67
C LYS A 234 -9.13 6.03 -9.60
N SER A 235 -9.36 4.78 -9.21
CA SER A 235 -8.47 4.02 -8.32
C SER A 235 -7.29 3.36 -9.03
N GLY A 236 -7.15 3.58 -10.34
CA GLY A 236 -6.02 3.11 -11.15
C GLY A 236 -6.23 1.77 -11.85
N ALA A 237 -7.47 1.29 -11.99
CA ALA A 237 -7.75 0.02 -12.66
C ALA A 237 -7.28 0.04 -14.13
N ASN A 238 -6.77 -1.10 -14.60
CA ASN A 238 -6.23 -1.24 -15.94
C ASN A 238 -7.34 -1.25 -17.00
N CYS A 239 -7.48 -0.12 -17.69
CA CYS A 239 -8.50 0.09 -18.71
C CYS A 239 -8.24 -0.69 -20.02
N SER A 240 -7.05 -1.26 -20.20
CA SER A 240 -6.68 -2.04 -21.38
C SER A 240 -7.12 -3.51 -21.30
N LEU A 241 -7.48 -3.99 -20.10
CA LEU A 241 -7.91 -5.38 -19.91
C LEU A 241 -9.18 -5.68 -20.70
N VAL A 242 -9.25 -6.93 -21.16
CA VAL A 242 -10.25 -7.39 -22.12
C VAL A 242 -11.33 -8.20 -21.41
N PHE A 243 -12.59 -7.96 -21.78
CA PHE A 243 -13.70 -8.78 -21.34
C PHE A 243 -13.63 -10.16 -22.01
N GLY A 244 -13.28 -11.18 -21.22
CA GLY A 244 -12.95 -12.53 -21.69
C GLY A 244 -14.09 -13.22 -22.42
N LYS A 245 -13.79 -14.33 -23.10
CA LYS A 245 -14.80 -15.21 -23.70
C LYS A 245 -15.07 -16.38 -22.75
N PRO A 246 -16.33 -16.75 -22.50
CA PRO A 246 -16.61 -17.91 -21.67
C PRO A 246 -16.14 -19.19 -22.40
N ASP A 247 -15.50 -20.10 -21.66
CA ASP A 247 -15.00 -21.37 -22.23
C ASP A 247 -16.10 -22.20 -22.86
N ARG A 248 -17.28 -22.16 -22.24
CA ARG A 248 -18.49 -22.76 -22.78
C ARG A 248 -19.49 -21.65 -23.07
N PRO A 249 -19.93 -21.47 -24.33
CA PRO A 249 -20.99 -20.53 -24.62
C PRO A 249 -22.22 -20.97 -23.82
N PRO A 250 -22.82 -20.08 -23.00
CA PRO A 250 -24.14 -20.36 -22.43
C PRO A 250 -25.11 -20.70 -23.56
N ALA A 251 -26.17 -21.46 -23.26
CA ALA A 251 -27.18 -21.80 -24.26
C ALA A 251 -27.55 -20.52 -25.05
N ALA A 252 -27.27 -20.52 -26.37
CA ALA A 252 -27.01 -19.31 -27.16
C ALA A 252 -28.13 -18.26 -27.17
N SER A 253 -29.32 -18.60 -26.69
CA SER A 253 -30.48 -17.72 -26.58
C SER A 253 -30.50 -16.82 -25.33
N ALA A 254 -29.60 -16.99 -24.36
CA ALA A 254 -29.71 -16.33 -23.05
C ALA A 254 -28.60 -15.34 -22.69
N ASP A 255 -27.55 -15.19 -23.51
CA ASP A 255 -26.41 -14.35 -23.16
C ASP A 255 -26.46 -12.96 -23.80
N PRO A 256 -26.79 -11.92 -23.01
CA PRO A 256 -26.88 -10.56 -23.53
C PRO A 256 -25.51 -10.02 -23.99
N TYR A 257 -24.40 -10.53 -23.48
CA TYR A 257 -23.06 -10.08 -23.84
C TYR A 257 -22.62 -10.64 -25.19
N HIS A 258 -22.89 -11.92 -25.46
CA HIS A 258 -22.71 -12.52 -26.78
C HIS A 258 -23.56 -11.83 -27.84
N PHE A 259 -24.87 -11.66 -27.57
CA PHE A 259 -25.78 -10.95 -28.49
C PHE A 259 -25.28 -9.53 -28.75
N ALA A 260 -24.70 -8.90 -27.74
CA ALA A 260 -24.14 -7.57 -27.87
C ALA A 260 -22.74 -7.52 -28.55
N LYS A 261 -22.13 -8.67 -28.88
CA LYS A 261 -20.77 -8.77 -29.44
C LYS A 261 -19.73 -8.05 -28.59
N LEU A 262 -19.80 -8.23 -27.27
CA LEU A 262 -18.95 -7.52 -26.30
C LEU A 262 -17.67 -8.26 -25.94
N TYR A 263 -17.61 -9.58 -26.16
CA TYR A 263 -16.43 -10.37 -25.84
C TYR A 263 -15.21 -9.99 -26.69
N GLY A 264 -14.04 -10.06 -26.06
CA GLY A 264 -12.76 -9.69 -26.67
C GLY A 264 -12.54 -8.18 -26.77
N LYS A 265 -13.39 -7.37 -26.15
CA LYS A 265 -13.26 -5.91 -26.12
C LYS A 265 -12.63 -5.42 -24.83
N SER A 266 -11.77 -4.40 -24.91
CA SER A 266 -11.19 -3.77 -23.73
C SER A 266 -12.22 -2.97 -22.94
N ALA A 267 -11.94 -2.66 -21.67
CA ALA A 267 -12.80 -1.78 -20.87
C ALA A 267 -13.05 -0.43 -21.57
N GLN A 268 -12.02 0.15 -22.22
CA GLN A 268 -12.16 1.38 -23.00
C GLN A 268 -13.12 1.25 -24.18
N GLU A 269 -13.03 0.16 -24.95
CA GLU A 269 -13.93 -0.09 -26.07
C GLU A 269 -15.37 -0.29 -25.59
N LEU A 270 -15.56 -1.00 -24.48
CA LEU A 270 -16.86 -1.23 -23.86
C LEU A 270 -17.49 0.07 -23.36
N ALA A 271 -16.71 0.94 -22.73
CA ALA A 271 -17.17 2.27 -22.31
C ALA A 271 -17.60 3.15 -23.50
N LYS A 272 -16.88 3.07 -24.64
CA LYS A 272 -17.29 3.74 -25.89
C LYS A 272 -18.62 3.19 -26.41
N ILE A 273 -18.82 1.86 -26.38
CA ILE A 273 -20.08 1.22 -26.80
C ILE A 273 -21.23 1.60 -25.88
N SER A 274 -20.99 1.78 -24.58
CA SER A 274 -22.03 2.21 -23.63
C SER A 274 -22.45 3.66 -23.84
N GLY A 275 -21.62 4.50 -24.48
CA GLY A 275 -21.91 5.91 -24.75
C GLY A 275 -21.92 6.81 -23.52
N ASN A 276 -21.33 6.37 -22.40
CA ASN A 276 -21.29 7.15 -21.15
C ASN A 276 -20.10 8.11 -21.21
N ARG A 277 -20.37 9.40 -21.52
CA ARG A 277 -19.32 10.41 -21.72
C ARG A 277 -18.40 10.58 -20.51
N ASP A 278 -18.97 10.57 -19.30
CA ASP A 278 -18.19 10.79 -18.07
C ASP A 278 -17.19 9.66 -17.81
N LEU A 279 -17.58 8.41 -18.09
CA LEU A 279 -16.69 7.25 -17.97
C LEU A 279 -15.58 7.29 -19.03
N ILE A 280 -15.92 7.61 -20.28
CA ILE A 280 -14.95 7.73 -21.37
C ILE A 280 -13.93 8.85 -21.06
N GLN A 281 -14.42 9.99 -20.58
CA GLN A 281 -13.58 11.12 -20.20
C GLN A 281 -12.66 10.76 -19.03
N ALA A 282 -13.18 10.10 -17.99
CA ALA A 282 -12.37 9.63 -16.87
C ALA A 282 -11.27 8.64 -17.30
N MET A 283 -11.59 7.70 -18.21
CA MET A 283 -10.58 6.77 -18.74
C MET A 283 -9.49 7.49 -19.52
N LYS A 284 -9.84 8.52 -20.29
CA LYS A 284 -8.87 9.32 -21.07
C LYS A 284 -7.96 10.14 -20.17
N GLU A 285 -8.50 10.76 -19.12
CA GLU A 285 -7.71 11.49 -18.12
C GLU A 285 -6.70 10.58 -17.42
N PHE A 286 -7.04 9.29 -17.28
CA PHE A 286 -6.19 8.25 -16.72
C PHE A 286 -5.43 7.46 -17.79
N GLU A 287 -5.21 7.99 -19.01
CA GLU A 287 -4.21 7.43 -19.93
C GLU A 287 -2.81 7.99 -19.62
N ASP A 288 -2.76 9.27 -19.26
CA ASP A 288 -1.53 9.97 -18.94
C ASP A 288 -1.00 9.61 -17.54
N LYS A 289 0.29 9.29 -17.45
CA LYS A 289 0.95 8.87 -16.22
C LYS A 289 0.92 9.96 -15.15
N GLU A 290 1.19 11.21 -15.52
CA GLU A 290 1.21 12.32 -14.57
C GLU A 290 -0.20 12.59 -14.01
N HIS A 291 -1.21 12.56 -14.88
CA HIS A 291 -2.61 12.69 -14.46
C HIS A 291 -3.06 11.53 -13.58
N LYS A 292 -2.67 10.29 -13.87
CA LYS A 292 -2.92 9.14 -12.98
C LYS A 292 -2.32 9.40 -11.60
N ILE A 293 -1.06 9.81 -11.52
CA ILE A 293 -0.37 10.07 -10.25
C ILE A 293 -1.04 11.23 -9.49
N ALA A 294 -1.45 12.28 -10.21
CA ALA A 294 -2.05 13.46 -9.59
C ALA A 294 -3.48 13.21 -9.08
N ASN A 295 -4.27 12.41 -9.82
CA ASN A 295 -5.72 12.33 -9.63
C ASN A 295 -6.20 10.98 -9.10
N ALA A 296 -5.35 9.97 -9.00
CA ALA A 296 -5.74 8.66 -8.51
C ALA A 296 -6.37 8.75 -7.11
N PHE A 297 -7.58 8.22 -7.00
CA PHE A 297 -8.33 8.13 -5.76
C PHE A 297 -7.57 7.25 -4.79
N CYS A 298 -7.46 7.75 -3.56
CA CYS A 298 -6.97 6.95 -2.46
C CYS A 298 -7.89 5.74 -2.27
N ARG A 299 -7.27 4.56 -2.17
CA ARG A 299 -7.97 3.29 -1.93
C ARG A 299 -8.49 3.15 -0.50
N CYS A 300 -8.35 4.15 0.37
CA CYS A 300 -8.89 4.12 1.74
C CYS A 300 -10.42 4.35 1.82
N GLY A 301 -11.10 4.53 0.69
CA GLY A 301 -12.55 4.79 0.60
C GLY A 301 -12.95 6.27 0.69
N SER A 302 -12.01 7.21 0.64
CA SER A 302 -12.31 8.65 0.76
C SER A 302 -12.82 9.32 -0.53
N ARG A 303 -12.63 8.68 -1.70
CA ARG A 303 -12.79 9.29 -3.06
C ARG A 303 -11.96 10.55 -3.31
N LEU A 304 -10.99 10.82 -2.46
CA LEU A 304 -10.10 11.95 -2.65
C LEU A 304 -8.89 11.50 -3.48
N PRO A 305 -8.39 12.33 -4.41
CA PRO A 305 -7.07 12.15 -4.96
C PRO A 305 -6.07 11.89 -3.84
N TRP A 306 -5.14 10.95 -4.02
CA TRP A 306 -4.24 10.51 -2.96
C TRP A 306 -3.53 11.67 -2.27
N LYS A 307 -3.04 12.63 -3.06
CA LYS A 307 -2.37 13.86 -2.58
C LYS A 307 -3.24 14.67 -1.61
N GLN A 308 -4.55 14.68 -1.83
CA GLN A 308 -5.53 15.36 -0.99
C GLN A 308 -5.98 14.52 0.21
N CYS A 309 -5.79 13.21 0.16
CA CYS A 309 -6.23 12.29 1.20
C CYS A 309 -5.22 12.14 2.34
N HIS A 310 -3.95 11.85 1.99
CA HIS A 310 -2.88 11.50 2.94
C HIS A 310 -1.70 12.48 2.97
N ALA A 311 -1.82 13.65 2.32
CA ALA A 311 -0.81 14.68 2.10
C ALA A 311 0.28 14.33 1.07
N GLY A 312 0.58 15.30 0.21
CA GLY A 312 1.75 15.29 -0.68
C GLY A 312 3.01 15.83 0.03
N ASP A 313 4.16 15.36 -0.41
CA ASP A 313 5.47 16.00 -0.26
C ASP A 313 5.92 16.41 1.15
N LYS A 314 5.82 15.52 2.15
CA LYS A 314 6.83 15.58 3.22
C LYS A 314 8.17 15.17 2.59
N LEU A 315 9.07 16.14 2.45
CA LEU A 315 10.49 15.97 2.07
C LEU A 315 11.05 14.66 2.66
N GLY A 316 11.23 13.65 1.82
CA GLY A 316 11.78 12.34 2.19
C GLY A 316 10.81 11.15 2.24
N GLN A 317 9.52 11.30 1.95
CA GLN A 317 8.64 10.14 1.77
C GLN A 317 8.84 9.51 0.38
N SER A 318 9.11 8.19 0.36
CA SER A 318 9.23 7.39 -0.86
C SER A 318 7.98 7.51 -1.75
N PRO A 319 8.10 7.55 -3.08
CA PRO A 319 6.97 7.73 -3.98
C PRO A 319 5.85 6.71 -3.71
N ILE A 320 4.62 7.23 -3.74
CA ILE A 320 3.35 6.55 -3.42
C ILE A 320 3.04 5.41 -4.37
N TYR A 321 3.70 5.47 -5.52
CA TYR A 321 3.65 4.51 -6.58
C TYR A 321 5.06 4.02 -6.87
N PHE A 322 5.14 2.90 -7.55
CA PHE A 322 6.36 2.51 -8.25
C PHE A 322 6.06 2.48 -9.73
N ASP A 323 7.04 2.89 -10.51
CA ASP A 323 7.02 2.67 -11.95
C ASP A 323 7.21 1.19 -12.20
N GLY A 324 6.35 0.63 -13.06
CA GLY A 324 6.61 -0.66 -13.64
C GLY A 324 7.84 -0.63 -14.52
N ASP A 325 8.42 -1.80 -14.75
CA ASP A 325 9.61 -1.95 -15.59
C ASP A 325 9.38 -1.44 -17.04
N ASP A 326 8.12 -1.29 -17.46
CA ASP A 326 7.70 -0.74 -18.75
C ASP A 326 7.68 0.80 -18.81
N GLY A 327 7.87 1.48 -17.67
CA GLY A 327 7.81 2.94 -17.53
C GLY A 327 6.42 3.56 -17.65
N THR A 328 5.40 2.78 -18.03
CA THR A 328 4.02 3.24 -18.29
C THR A 328 3.02 2.78 -17.23
N THR A 329 3.30 1.64 -16.61
CA THR A 329 2.50 1.07 -15.54
C THR A 329 2.84 1.77 -14.23
N VAL A 330 1.80 2.19 -13.51
CA VAL A 330 1.93 2.84 -12.21
C VAL A 330 1.25 1.93 -11.20
N TYR A 331 2.03 1.34 -10.30
CA TYR A 331 1.49 0.50 -9.24
C TYR A 331 1.20 1.35 -8.01
N PHE A 332 -0.07 1.46 -7.62
CA PHE A 332 -0.50 2.25 -6.46
C PHE A 332 -0.47 1.42 -5.18
N ARG A 333 0.27 1.86 -4.14
CA ARG A 333 0.44 1.09 -2.88
C ARG A 333 -0.88 0.81 -2.13
N TYR A 334 -0.86 -0.27 -1.32
CA TYR A 334 -1.98 -0.93 -0.61
C TYR A 334 -2.91 -0.04 0.22
N SER A 335 -4.09 -0.61 0.49
CA SER A 335 -5.13 -0.05 1.36
C SER A 335 -4.82 -0.17 2.88
N PRO A 336 -5.10 0.86 3.71
CA PRO A 336 -4.45 1.07 5.01
C PRO A 336 -5.16 0.46 6.23
N LEU A 337 -6.24 -0.31 6.06
CA LEU A 337 -7.04 -0.86 7.16
C LEU A 337 -6.61 -2.25 7.65
N ALA A 338 -5.60 -2.86 7.03
CA ALA A 338 -5.09 -4.17 7.44
C ALA A 338 -4.59 -4.17 8.91
N PRO A 339 -4.80 -5.26 9.68
CA PRO A 339 -4.18 -5.45 11.00
C PRO A 339 -2.65 -5.34 10.90
N CYS A 340 -2.01 -4.62 11.83
CA CYS A 340 -0.56 -4.56 11.84
C CYS A 340 0.03 -5.93 12.19
N CYS A 341 0.94 -6.44 11.36
CA CYS A 341 1.75 -7.65 11.61
C CYS A 341 2.58 -7.59 12.91
N CYS A 342 2.74 -6.39 13.49
CA CYS A 342 3.42 -6.13 14.75
C CYS A 342 2.62 -6.47 16.03
N LYS A 343 1.42 -7.06 15.92
CA LYS A 343 0.55 -7.47 17.06
C LYS A 343 0.19 -6.35 18.05
N SER A 344 0.27 -5.08 17.64
CA SER A 344 0.03 -3.93 18.53
C SER A 344 -1.44 -3.58 18.76
N GLY A 345 -2.39 -4.34 18.17
CA GLY A 345 -3.82 -4.03 18.19
C GLY A 345 -4.21 -2.76 17.41
N LYS A 346 -3.27 -2.18 16.65
CA LYS A 346 -3.47 -1.00 15.81
C LYS A 346 -3.56 -1.42 14.34
N THR A 347 -4.25 -0.62 13.52
CA THR A 347 -4.18 -0.76 12.05
C THR A 347 -2.74 -0.55 11.58
N TYR A 348 -2.34 -1.22 10.50
CA TYR A 348 -1.01 -1.15 9.89
C TYR A 348 -0.52 0.31 9.73
N TRP A 349 -1.44 1.20 9.34
CA TRP A 349 -1.25 2.65 9.26
C TRP A 349 -0.72 3.30 10.55
N LYS A 350 -1.30 2.98 11.72
CA LYS A 350 -0.96 3.63 12.99
C LYS A 350 0.31 3.11 13.65
N CYS A 351 0.87 2.00 13.17
CA CYS A 351 2.01 1.36 13.83
C CYS A 351 3.23 1.20 12.95
N CYS A 352 3.10 0.49 11.82
CA CYS A 352 4.24 0.17 10.97
C CYS A 352 4.32 1.06 9.74
N TRP A 353 3.24 1.63 9.22
CA TRP A 353 3.31 2.51 8.05
C TRP A 353 4.26 3.71 8.24
N VAL A 354 4.18 4.39 9.39
CA VAL A 354 5.04 5.55 9.70
C VAL A 354 6.48 5.13 10.04
N LYS A 355 6.71 3.86 10.39
CA LYS A 355 7.99 3.36 10.93
C LYS A 355 8.70 2.31 10.05
N SER A 356 8.04 1.84 9.00
CA SER A 356 8.52 0.80 8.10
C SER A 356 9.27 1.46 6.96
N SER A 357 10.53 1.07 6.78
CA SER A 357 11.30 1.44 5.60
C SER A 357 10.65 0.93 4.30
N ASN A 358 9.95 -0.22 4.32
CA ASN A 358 9.42 -0.88 3.11
C ASN A 358 8.03 -1.52 3.31
N PRO A 359 6.91 -0.87 2.93
CA PRO A 359 5.57 -1.45 3.02
C PRO A 359 5.27 -2.46 1.89
N LYS A 360 4.45 -3.49 2.17
CA LYS A 360 4.03 -4.53 1.20
C LYS A 360 2.97 -3.98 0.22
N TYR A 361 3.03 -4.38 -1.06
CA TYR A 361 2.08 -4.05 -2.15
C TYR A 361 1.13 -5.24 -2.45
N GLN A 362 -0.08 -5.00 -2.97
CA GLN A 362 -0.98 -6.06 -3.48
C GLN A 362 -0.87 -5.95 -4.97
N ASP A 363 -0.43 -7.01 -5.62
CA ASP A 363 -0.53 -7.00 -7.05
C ASP A 363 -2.02 -7.01 -7.45
N ASP A 364 -2.44 -5.98 -8.19
CA ASP A 364 -3.85 -5.77 -8.52
C ASP A 364 -4.40 -6.84 -9.48
N ALA A 365 -3.55 -7.59 -10.18
CA ALA A 365 -3.95 -8.63 -11.10
C ALA A 365 -4.03 -10.01 -10.42
N THR A 366 -3.14 -10.29 -9.48
CA THR A 366 -3.00 -11.60 -8.84
C THR A 366 -3.55 -11.66 -7.42
N GLY A 367 -3.84 -10.51 -6.80
CA GLY A 367 -4.24 -10.42 -5.40
C GLY A 367 -3.14 -10.80 -4.41
N GLU A 368 -1.95 -11.16 -4.90
CA GLU A 368 -0.84 -11.56 -4.05
C GLU A 368 -0.25 -10.35 -3.33
N LEU A 369 -0.01 -10.54 -2.03
CA LEU A 369 0.79 -9.62 -1.21
C LEU A 369 2.24 -9.65 -1.72
N THR A 370 2.57 -8.79 -2.68
CA THR A 370 3.94 -8.46 -3.08
C THR A 370 4.57 -7.58 -2.00
N GLY A 371 4.82 -8.20 -0.85
CA GLY A 371 5.88 -7.77 0.02
C GLY A 371 7.18 -8.29 -0.54
N ASP A 372 7.84 -7.42 -1.31
CA ASP A 372 9.27 -7.47 -1.62
C ASP A 372 9.64 -8.22 -2.92
N ARG A 373 10.05 -7.48 -3.97
CA ARG A 373 11.00 -8.01 -4.98
C ARG A 373 12.22 -8.58 -4.24
N ALA A 374 12.56 -7.95 -3.11
CA ALA A 374 13.56 -8.45 -2.23
C ALA A 374 13.15 -9.66 -1.38
N THR A 375 11.93 -10.27 -1.41
CA THR A 375 11.61 -11.57 -0.73
C THR A 375 11.85 -12.78 -1.60
N ARG A 376 11.65 -12.64 -2.90
CA ARG A 376 12.19 -13.61 -3.86
C ARG A 376 13.71 -13.59 -3.80
N ASP A 377 14.28 -12.40 -3.67
CA ASP A 377 15.68 -12.27 -3.28
C ASP A 377 15.89 -12.62 -1.78
N GLN A 378 14.95 -12.47 -0.83
CA GLN A 378 15.13 -12.72 0.63
C GLN A 378 15.12 -14.19 0.97
N ALA A 379 14.42 -15.05 0.23
CA ALA A 379 14.57 -16.49 0.40
C ALA A 379 15.96 -16.92 -0.09
N VAL A 380 16.41 -16.34 -1.21
CA VAL A 380 17.76 -16.51 -1.75
C VAL A 380 18.82 -15.87 -0.84
N ILE A 381 18.56 -14.69 -0.23
CA ILE A 381 19.41 -13.79 0.58
C ILE A 381 19.41 -14.19 2.06
N GLN A 382 18.30 -14.68 2.62
CA GLN A 382 18.26 -15.27 3.97
C GLN A 382 18.87 -16.67 3.93
N SER A 383 18.73 -17.41 2.82
CA SER A 383 19.54 -18.61 2.57
C SER A 383 21.02 -18.22 2.40
N LEU A 384 21.34 -17.15 1.68
CA LEU A 384 22.69 -16.57 1.56
C LEU A 384 23.26 -16.24 2.95
N MET A 385 22.59 -15.39 3.73
CA MET A 385 23.08 -14.87 5.01
C MET A 385 23.11 -15.92 6.13
N ASN A 386 22.16 -16.86 6.17
CA ASN A 386 22.22 -17.98 7.12
C ASN A 386 23.35 -18.98 6.78
N GLN A 387 23.91 -18.93 5.57
CA GLN A 387 24.95 -19.84 5.08
C GLN A 387 26.34 -19.17 4.92
N ILE A 388 26.47 -17.85 5.09
CA ILE A 388 27.74 -17.10 5.32
C ILE A 388 28.28 -17.34 6.74
N GLN A 389 27.94 -18.46 7.38
CA GLN A 389 28.70 -18.90 8.54
C GLN A 389 30.07 -19.39 8.05
N VAL A 390 31.07 -18.53 8.22
CA VAL A 390 32.49 -18.89 8.14
C VAL A 390 32.69 -20.16 8.97
N ASN A 391 32.99 -21.27 8.29
CA ASN A 391 33.42 -22.49 8.97
C ASN A 391 34.74 -22.20 9.70
N ALA A 392 34.95 -22.83 10.86
CA ALA A 392 36.08 -22.54 11.74
C ALA A 392 37.46 -22.82 11.13
N ASP A 393 37.52 -23.39 9.92
CA ASP A 393 38.75 -23.66 9.17
C ASP A 393 39.14 -22.53 8.19
N GLY A 394 38.36 -21.44 8.12
CA GLY A 394 38.62 -20.33 7.21
C GLY A 394 38.26 -20.61 5.75
N THR A 395 37.63 -21.75 5.45
CA THR A 395 37.10 -22.01 4.11
C THR A 395 35.69 -21.43 3.98
N THR A 396 35.57 -20.42 3.13
CA THR A 396 34.27 -19.95 2.65
C THR A 396 33.71 -21.02 1.73
N THR A 397 32.75 -21.82 2.20
CA THR A 397 31.94 -22.64 1.27
C THR A 397 31.21 -21.68 0.34
N MET A 398 31.67 -21.58 -0.90
CA MET A 398 31.00 -20.78 -1.93
C MET A 398 29.58 -21.30 -2.12
N PHE A 399 28.65 -20.36 -2.27
CA PHE A 399 27.23 -20.61 -2.40
C PHE A 399 26.88 -21.34 -3.70
N PRO A 400 25.76 -22.08 -3.77
CA PRO A 400 25.18 -22.52 -5.04
C PRO A 400 24.82 -21.36 -5.99
N ALA A 401 24.44 -20.18 -5.45
CA ALA A 401 24.09 -19.01 -6.24
C ALA A 401 25.30 -18.27 -6.82
N PHE A 402 26.48 -18.48 -6.24
CA PHE A 402 27.76 -17.97 -6.75
C PHE A 402 28.60 -19.12 -7.35
N GLU A 403 28.01 -20.30 -7.50
CA GLU A 403 28.67 -21.46 -8.06
C GLU A 403 28.93 -21.18 -9.55
N GLY A 404 30.22 -21.06 -9.89
CA GLY A 404 30.66 -20.68 -11.23
C GLY A 404 30.90 -19.17 -11.43
N MET A 405 30.62 -18.32 -10.43
CA MET A 405 31.03 -16.92 -10.47
C MET A 405 32.50 -16.77 -10.07
N SER A 406 33.23 -15.92 -10.77
CA SER A 406 34.57 -15.50 -10.41
C SER A 406 34.58 -14.63 -9.15
N GLY A 407 35.73 -14.54 -8.48
CA GLY A 407 35.88 -13.67 -7.30
C GLY A 407 35.54 -12.20 -7.59
N ASP A 408 35.83 -11.74 -8.81
CA ASP A 408 35.52 -10.38 -9.26
C ASP A 408 34.00 -10.18 -9.40
N GLU A 409 33.28 -11.13 -9.98
CA GLU A 409 31.82 -11.05 -10.12
C GLU A 409 31.11 -11.08 -8.76
N ILE A 410 31.61 -11.88 -7.80
CA ILE A 410 31.09 -11.91 -6.43
C ILE A 410 31.29 -10.53 -5.76
N ARG A 411 32.47 -9.93 -5.95
CA ARG A 411 32.83 -8.62 -5.40
C ARG A 411 31.95 -7.51 -5.97
N ASP A 412 31.79 -7.47 -7.29
CA ASP A 412 30.99 -6.46 -7.98
C ASP A 412 29.50 -6.56 -7.62
N SER A 413 28.97 -7.79 -7.59
CA SER A 413 27.59 -8.05 -7.17
C SER A 413 27.35 -7.61 -5.73
N SER A 414 28.28 -7.91 -4.83
CA SER A 414 28.20 -7.51 -3.42
C SER A 414 28.29 -6.00 -3.24
N ALA A 415 29.22 -5.33 -3.93
CA ALA A 415 29.35 -3.89 -3.88
C ALA A 415 28.09 -3.17 -4.39
N SER A 416 27.50 -3.68 -5.48
CA SER A 416 26.22 -3.19 -6.01
C SER A 416 25.09 -3.34 -4.98
N PHE A 417 25.01 -4.49 -4.32
CA PHE A 417 24.02 -4.73 -3.27
C PHE A 417 24.16 -3.77 -2.08
N ILE A 418 25.37 -3.50 -1.60
CA ILE A 418 25.59 -2.55 -0.50
C ILE A 418 25.13 -1.14 -0.89
N ARG A 419 25.38 -0.70 -2.12
CA ARG A 419 24.90 0.61 -2.60
C ARG A 419 23.38 0.69 -2.64
N SER A 420 22.71 -0.36 -3.12
CA SER A 420 21.25 -0.36 -3.26
C SER A 420 20.52 -0.54 -1.93
N SER A 421 21.06 -1.37 -1.04
CA SER A 421 20.36 -1.86 0.15
C SER A 421 20.92 -1.30 1.47
N GLY A 422 22.04 -0.56 1.40
CA GLY A 422 22.75 -0.02 2.55
C GLY A 422 23.46 -1.10 3.39
N LEU A 423 23.96 -0.70 4.56
CA LEU A 423 24.74 -1.57 5.46
C LEU A 423 23.90 -2.33 6.49
N SER A 424 22.57 -2.18 6.48
CA SER A 424 21.67 -2.82 7.45
C SER A 424 21.83 -4.34 7.51
N LYS A 425 22.14 -4.96 6.38
CA LYS A 425 22.34 -6.41 6.25
C LYS A 425 23.73 -6.86 6.67
N VAL A 426 24.77 -6.06 6.41
CA VAL A 426 26.12 -6.35 6.94
C VAL A 426 26.15 -6.22 8.46
N ALA A 427 25.30 -5.34 9.01
CA ALA A 427 25.11 -5.19 10.45
C ALA A 427 24.21 -6.27 11.07
N GLU A 428 23.62 -7.17 10.29
CA GLU A 428 22.78 -8.22 10.82
C GLU A 428 23.65 -9.25 11.56
N GLY A 429 23.46 -9.36 12.88
CA GLY A 429 24.38 -10.11 13.75
C GLY A 429 25.56 -9.28 14.26
N ALA A 430 25.62 -7.99 13.93
CA ALA A 430 26.64 -7.11 14.46
C ALA A 430 26.43 -6.86 15.97
N ASN A 431 27.52 -6.54 16.66
CA ASN A 431 27.51 -6.10 18.04
C ASN A 431 26.73 -4.78 18.10
N PRO A 432 25.90 -4.55 19.13
CA PRO A 432 25.20 -3.28 19.28
C PRO A 432 26.10 -2.03 19.30
N LYS A 433 27.40 -2.20 19.56
CA LYS A 433 28.43 -1.14 19.53
C LYS A 433 29.17 -1.03 18.19
N SER A 434 28.74 -1.81 17.21
CA SER A 434 29.25 -1.72 15.86
C SER A 434 29.03 -0.32 15.31
N LYS A 435 30.07 0.26 14.71
CA LYS A 435 29.99 1.52 13.95
C LYS A 435 29.63 1.28 12.49
N ILE A 436 29.49 0.04 12.03
CA ILE A 436 29.23 -0.25 10.61
C ILE A 436 27.94 0.41 10.11
N MET A 437 26.93 0.55 10.96
CA MET A 437 25.67 1.23 10.62
C MET A 437 25.82 2.75 10.43
N THR A 438 26.95 3.32 10.87
CA THR A 438 27.26 4.74 10.70
C THR A 438 28.16 5.00 9.48
N TRP A 439 28.59 3.93 8.81
CA TRP A 439 29.42 4.04 7.62
C TRP A 439 28.56 4.36 6.39
N ASP A 440 29.16 5.06 5.45
CA ASP A 440 28.61 5.37 4.15
C ASP A 440 28.68 4.10 3.27
N PRO A 441 27.54 3.60 2.75
CA PRO A 441 27.51 2.41 1.90
C PRO A 441 28.36 2.53 0.63
N GLU A 442 28.48 3.74 0.04
CA GLU A 442 29.28 3.97 -1.17
C GLU A 442 30.78 3.86 -0.86
N VAL A 443 31.22 4.39 0.28
CA VAL A 443 32.62 4.26 0.72
C VAL A 443 32.94 2.80 1.04
N TYR A 444 32.05 2.10 1.72
CA TYR A 444 32.23 0.69 2.05
C TYR A 444 32.33 -0.19 0.81
N ALA A 445 31.37 -0.05 -0.12
CA ALA A 445 31.37 -0.78 -1.40
C ALA A 445 32.62 -0.46 -2.22
N GLY A 446 33.04 0.81 -2.26
CA GLY A 446 34.27 1.22 -2.93
C GLY A 446 35.53 0.62 -2.31
N CYS A 447 35.59 0.46 -0.99
CA CYS A 447 36.70 -0.25 -0.35
C CYS A 447 36.70 -1.73 -0.74
N MET A 448 35.54 -2.38 -0.73
CA MET A 448 35.42 -3.79 -1.09
C MET A 448 35.95 -4.08 -2.49
N GLU A 449 35.61 -3.24 -3.47
CA GLU A 449 36.06 -3.35 -4.88
C GLU A 449 37.58 -3.33 -5.05
N ARG A 450 38.30 -2.76 -4.09
CA ARG A 450 39.77 -2.59 -4.11
C ARG A 450 40.50 -3.66 -3.31
N LEU A 451 39.79 -4.64 -2.75
CA LEU A 451 40.40 -5.78 -2.09
C LEU A 451 40.72 -6.87 -3.12
N ASP A 452 41.96 -7.37 -3.08
CA ASP A 452 42.43 -8.48 -3.92
C ASP A 452 41.65 -9.77 -3.61
N GLU A 453 41.38 -10.02 -2.33
CA GLU A 453 40.54 -11.11 -1.86
C GLU A 453 39.22 -10.58 -1.32
N PHE A 454 38.13 -11.18 -1.75
CA PHE A 454 36.80 -10.84 -1.30
C PHE A 454 36.67 -11.01 0.23
N PHE A 455 36.37 -9.92 0.92
CA PHE A 455 36.25 -9.89 2.38
C PHE A 455 35.22 -8.85 2.84
N TYR A 456 34.29 -9.27 3.71
CA TYR A 456 33.36 -8.36 4.37
C TYR A 456 33.97 -7.86 5.68
N TRP A 457 34.33 -6.58 5.72
CA TRP A 457 34.74 -5.97 6.97
C TRP A 457 33.55 -5.81 7.90
N ASN A 458 33.60 -6.48 9.05
CA ASN A 458 32.80 -6.14 10.20
C ASN A 458 33.74 -5.78 11.36
N ASP A 459 33.26 -4.96 12.28
CA ASP A 459 33.99 -4.56 13.48
C ASP A 459 33.95 -5.63 14.59
N ILE A 460 33.60 -6.86 14.24
CA ILE A 460 33.40 -8.01 15.14
C ILE A 460 34.20 -9.18 14.57
N HIS A 461 35.46 -8.88 14.32
CA HIS A 461 36.46 -9.78 13.78
C HIS A 461 36.96 -10.81 14.81
N TRP A 462 36.19 -11.10 15.86
CA TRP A 462 36.56 -12.03 16.94
C TRP A 462 36.87 -13.44 16.44
N GLN A 463 36.31 -13.82 15.28
CA GLN A 463 36.50 -15.13 14.66
C GLN A 463 37.83 -15.27 13.91
N LEU A 464 38.45 -14.18 13.48
CA LEU A 464 39.78 -14.22 12.84
C LEU A 464 40.86 -14.49 13.89
N ASP A 465 41.93 -15.18 13.54
CA ASP A 465 43.11 -15.18 14.40
C ASP A 465 43.78 -13.79 14.39
N LYS A 466 44.72 -13.58 15.31
CA LYS A 466 45.37 -12.28 15.47
C LYS A 466 46.17 -11.86 14.23
N GLY A 467 46.85 -12.79 13.55
CA GLY A 467 47.65 -12.50 12.37
C GLY A 467 46.76 -12.08 11.21
N GLU A 468 45.72 -12.87 10.92
CA GLU A 468 44.76 -12.58 9.86
C GLU A 468 43.99 -11.28 10.12
N LEU A 469 43.58 -11.01 11.37
CA LEU A 469 42.97 -9.74 11.74
C LEU A 469 43.85 -8.55 11.37
N LEU A 470 45.12 -8.58 11.78
CA LEU A 470 46.04 -7.48 11.51
C LEU A 470 46.31 -7.30 10.01
N LYS A 471 46.35 -8.40 9.25
CA LYS A 471 46.44 -8.39 7.79
C LYS A 471 45.21 -7.70 7.18
N ARG A 472 43.99 -8.13 7.52
CA ARG A 472 42.73 -7.57 6.99
C ARG A 472 42.53 -6.10 7.34
N VAL A 473 42.93 -5.66 8.54
CA VAL A 473 42.91 -4.23 8.91
C VAL A 473 43.79 -3.42 7.97
N LYS A 474 44.99 -3.92 7.67
CA LYS A 474 45.94 -3.24 6.79
C LYS A 474 45.42 -3.16 5.36
N GLU A 475 44.89 -4.26 4.84
CA GLU A 475 44.28 -4.33 3.50
C GLU A 475 43.09 -3.38 3.37
N TRP A 476 42.15 -3.41 4.33
CA TRP A 476 41.00 -2.52 4.34
C TRP A 476 41.39 -1.04 4.36
N ASN A 477 42.32 -0.67 5.25
CA ASN A 477 42.77 0.71 5.35
C ASN A 477 43.59 1.15 4.13
N HIS A 478 44.26 0.23 3.44
CA HIS A 478 44.90 0.50 2.16
C HIS A 478 43.86 0.75 1.06
N ALA A 479 42.86 -0.12 0.93
CA ALA A 479 41.75 0.02 -0.01
C ALA A 479 40.95 1.33 0.21
N LEU A 480 40.75 1.73 1.47
CA LEU A 480 40.12 3.00 1.83
C LEU A 480 40.92 4.21 1.35
N ASN A 481 42.25 4.16 1.44
CA ASN A 481 43.10 5.23 0.92
C ASN A 481 43.04 5.30 -0.61
N GLN A 482 43.12 4.14 -1.29
CA GLN A 482 42.97 4.07 -2.74
C GLN A 482 41.61 4.59 -3.19
N TYR A 483 40.53 4.26 -2.49
CA TYR A 483 39.19 4.81 -2.76
C TYR A 483 39.19 6.35 -2.67
N CYS A 484 39.86 6.91 -1.65
CA CYS A 484 39.97 8.36 -1.51
C CYS A 484 40.77 8.99 -2.65
N ASP A 485 41.87 8.35 -3.05
CA ASP A 485 42.71 8.79 -4.18
C ASP A 485 41.91 8.79 -5.49
N ASP A 486 41.21 7.70 -5.80
CA ASP A 486 40.44 7.54 -7.04
C ASP A 486 39.26 8.51 -7.15
N LYS A 487 38.63 8.84 -6.02
CA LYS A 487 37.56 9.85 -5.96
C LYS A 487 38.09 11.29 -5.89
N GLY A 488 39.41 11.49 -5.88
CA GLY A 488 40.03 12.82 -5.80
C GLY A 488 39.81 13.53 -4.47
N LEU A 489 39.60 12.78 -3.38
CA LEU A 489 39.32 13.33 -2.05
C LEU A 489 40.62 13.81 -1.38
N GLN A 490 40.64 15.09 -0.98
CA GLN A 490 41.82 15.74 -0.38
C GLN A 490 41.47 16.52 0.89
N GLY A 491 42.50 16.86 1.67
CA GLY A 491 42.39 17.68 2.89
C GLY A 491 41.36 17.16 3.89
N ARG A 492 40.57 18.08 4.45
CA ARG A 492 39.57 17.79 5.50
C ARG A 492 38.55 16.72 5.09
N GLN A 493 38.14 16.67 3.81
CA GLN A 493 37.16 15.68 3.35
C GLN A 493 37.74 14.26 3.41
N ARG A 494 38.98 14.08 2.97
CA ARG A 494 39.71 12.81 3.10
C ARG A 494 39.86 12.41 4.56
N GLU A 495 40.29 13.34 5.40
CA GLU A 495 40.47 13.09 6.84
C GLU A 495 39.17 12.60 7.50
N GLN A 496 38.03 13.23 7.19
CA GLN A 496 36.73 12.81 7.70
C GLN A 496 36.33 11.41 7.23
N ILE A 497 36.50 11.10 5.94
CA ILE A 497 36.16 9.79 5.39
C ILE A 497 37.04 8.70 6.01
N VAL A 498 38.36 8.92 6.08
CA VAL A 498 39.32 7.99 6.67
C VAL A 498 39.03 7.79 8.17
N GLN A 499 38.72 8.86 8.90
CA GLN A 499 38.38 8.76 10.32
C GLN A 499 37.11 7.93 10.55
N CYS A 500 36.09 8.09 9.71
CA CYS A 500 34.83 7.39 9.86
C CYS A 500 34.91 5.91 9.45
N HIS A 501 35.67 5.58 8.40
CA HIS A 501 35.63 4.25 7.74
C HIS A 501 36.88 3.39 7.96
N SER A 502 37.85 3.88 8.75
CA SER A 502 39.04 3.10 9.07
C SER A 502 38.70 1.86 9.89
N ALA A 503 39.29 0.74 9.49
CA ALA A 503 39.28 -0.51 10.23
C ALA A 503 40.21 -0.39 11.45
N SER A 504 39.75 -0.90 12.60
CA SER A 504 40.52 -0.99 13.83
C SER A 504 40.68 -2.46 14.25
N PRO A 505 41.88 -2.90 14.67
CA PRO A 505 42.07 -4.23 15.24
C PRO A 505 41.53 -4.32 16.67
N TYR A 506 41.20 -3.19 17.28
CA TYR A 506 40.68 -3.10 18.64
C TYR A 506 39.16 -3.10 18.60
N ALA A 507 38.56 -4.09 19.26
CA ALA A 507 37.12 -4.22 19.30
C ALA A 507 36.54 -3.94 20.70
N PRO A 508 35.27 -3.54 20.79
CA PRO A 508 34.63 -3.20 22.05
C PRO A 508 34.29 -4.45 22.87
N CYS A 509 34.19 -4.29 24.19
CA CYS A 509 33.61 -5.31 25.05
C CYS A 509 32.15 -5.57 24.66
N ALA A 510 31.77 -6.84 24.51
CA ALA A 510 30.43 -7.21 24.09
C ALA A 510 29.34 -7.01 25.16
N ASN A 511 29.70 -6.68 26.40
CA ASN A 511 28.73 -6.22 27.38
C ASN A 511 28.23 -4.82 26.99
N PRO A 512 26.92 -4.61 26.72
CA PRO A 512 26.38 -3.32 26.29
C PRO A 512 26.68 -2.18 27.27
N GLU A 513 26.81 -2.48 28.57
CA GLU A 513 27.07 -1.47 29.61
C GLU A 513 28.57 -1.13 29.77
N CYS A 514 29.48 -1.92 29.19
CA CYS A 514 30.93 -1.74 29.37
C CYS A 514 31.55 -0.89 28.26
N THR A 515 32.17 0.25 28.58
CA THR A 515 32.81 1.13 27.57
C THR A 515 34.25 0.74 27.24
N ALA A 516 34.75 -0.39 27.75
CA ALA A 516 36.12 -0.83 27.49
C ALA A 516 36.31 -1.23 26.02
N PHE A 517 37.42 -0.76 25.45
CA PHE A 517 37.97 -1.19 24.17
C PHE A 517 39.32 -1.87 24.40
N GLU A 518 39.67 -2.79 23.53
CA GLU A 518 41.00 -3.39 23.55
C GLU A 518 42.09 -2.34 23.39
N SER A 519 43.19 -2.48 24.13
CA SER A 519 44.41 -1.71 23.90
C SER A 519 45.39 -2.47 23.00
N ARG A 520 45.23 -3.80 22.93
CA ARG A 520 46.01 -4.72 22.12
C ARG A 520 45.05 -5.66 21.40
N ALA A 521 45.31 -5.95 20.13
CA ALA A 521 44.46 -6.85 19.35
C ALA A 521 44.34 -8.23 20.02
N LYS A 522 43.10 -8.69 20.23
CA LYS A 522 42.77 -9.96 20.90
C LYS A 522 43.17 -10.03 22.38
N GLU A 523 43.15 -8.90 23.07
CA GLU A 523 43.34 -8.82 24.52
C GLU A 523 42.16 -9.39 25.32
N PHE A 524 40.93 -9.25 24.81
CA PHE A 524 39.73 -9.68 25.50
C PHE A 524 39.47 -11.18 25.35
N GLY A 525 38.90 -11.79 26.39
CA GLY A 525 38.54 -13.20 26.38
C GLY A 525 37.31 -13.45 25.52
N CYS A 526 37.41 -14.36 24.55
CA CYS A 526 36.28 -14.76 23.71
C CYS A 526 35.31 -15.67 24.48
N CYS A 527 34.03 -15.65 24.11
CA CYS A 527 33.07 -16.64 24.60
C CYS A 527 33.55 -18.05 24.21
N PRO A 528 33.70 -18.99 25.17
CA PRO A 528 34.23 -20.32 24.87
C PRO A 528 33.30 -21.15 23.98
N LYS A 529 32.02 -20.80 23.92
CA LYS A 529 30.98 -21.54 23.19
C LYS A 529 30.89 -21.12 21.71
N CYS A 530 30.68 -19.83 21.44
CA CYS A 530 30.44 -19.34 20.08
C CYS A 530 31.69 -18.69 19.45
N LYS A 531 32.68 -18.28 20.24
CA LYS A 531 33.87 -17.53 19.83
C LYS A 531 33.59 -16.24 19.01
N SER A 532 32.34 -15.79 18.92
CA SER A 532 31.92 -14.67 18.08
C SER A 532 31.88 -13.32 18.80
N VAL A 533 32.02 -13.33 20.13
CA VAL A 533 32.05 -12.13 20.97
C VAL A 533 33.16 -12.25 21.99
N SER A 534 33.71 -11.11 22.43
CA SER A 534 34.70 -11.07 23.51
C SER A 534 34.29 -10.12 24.64
N TYR A 535 34.85 -10.37 25.81
CA TYR A 535 34.59 -9.60 27.02
C TYR A 535 35.93 -9.22 27.67
N CYS A 536 36.02 -7.99 28.17
CA CYS A 536 37.21 -7.53 28.89
C CYS A 536 37.44 -8.27 30.22
N SER A 537 36.43 -8.94 30.75
CA SER A 537 36.49 -9.72 31.98
C SER A 537 35.38 -10.76 32.05
N HIS A 538 35.59 -11.80 32.87
CA HIS A 538 34.56 -12.79 33.19
C HIS A 538 33.29 -12.15 33.79
N ASN A 539 33.43 -11.06 34.56
CA ASN A 539 32.30 -10.33 35.12
C ASN A 539 31.42 -9.69 34.03
N CYS A 540 32.03 -9.10 32.99
CA CYS A 540 31.30 -8.57 31.84
C CYS A 540 30.62 -9.66 31.01
N GLN A 541 31.24 -10.83 30.90
CA GLN A 541 30.61 -11.98 30.27
C GLN A 541 29.38 -12.43 31.07
N LYS A 542 29.52 -12.56 32.39
CA LYS A 542 28.43 -12.99 33.29
C LYS A 542 27.25 -12.02 33.27
N SER A 543 27.49 -10.70 33.28
CA SER A 543 26.42 -9.70 33.22
C SER A 543 25.67 -9.73 31.88
N ALA A 544 26.39 -9.85 30.76
CA ALA A 544 25.80 -9.89 29.42
C ALA A 544 25.21 -11.25 29.04
N TRP A 545 25.50 -12.31 29.80
CA TRP A 545 25.15 -13.69 29.45
C TRP A 545 23.65 -13.91 29.20
N ARG A 546 22.78 -13.23 29.96
CA ARG A 546 21.31 -13.39 29.82
C ARG A 546 20.82 -13.01 28.41
N GLU A 547 21.41 -11.99 27.80
CA GLU A 547 21.08 -11.57 26.44
C GLU A 547 21.85 -12.41 25.43
N HIS A 548 23.16 -12.56 25.63
CA HIS A 548 24.02 -13.28 24.71
C HIS A 548 23.58 -14.75 24.50
N LYS A 549 23.12 -15.45 25.55
CA LYS A 549 22.72 -16.86 25.44
C LYS A 549 21.60 -17.11 24.43
N LYS A 550 20.78 -16.11 24.10
CA LYS A 550 19.73 -16.21 23.07
C LYS A 550 20.31 -16.35 21.67
N GLN A 551 21.50 -15.82 21.45
CA GLN A 551 22.21 -15.80 20.17
C GLN A 551 23.50 -16.66 20.21
N CYS A 552 23.82 -17.25 21.36
CA CYS A 552 25.02 -18.06 21.58
C CYS A 552 24.84 -19.47 21.00
N LEU A 553 25.06 -19.59 19.69
CA LEU A 553 25.07 -20.86 18.98
C LEU A 553 26.34 -21.65 19.35
N ASN A 554 26.19 -22.95 19.62
CA ASN A 554 27.34 -23.85 19.72
C ASN A 554 27.99 -23.88 18.34
N ARG A 555 29.26 -23.49 18.25
CA ARG A 555 30.07 -23.70 17.06
C ARG A 555 30.92 -24.93 17.24
#